data_AF-A0A3B8VUM1-F1
#
_entry.id   AF-A0A3B8VUM1-F1
#
_cell.length_a   1.000
_cell.length_b   1.000
_cell.length_c   1.000
_cell.angle_alpha   90.00
_cell.angle_beta   90.00
_cell.angle_gamma   90.00
#
_symmetry.space_group_name_H-M   'P 1'
#
loop_
_entity.id
_entity.type
_entity.pdbx_description
1 polymer ?
#
loop_
_entity_poly.entity_id
_entity_poly.type
_entity_poly.pdbx_seq_one_letter_code
_entity_poly.pdbx_strand_id
1 'polypeptide(L)'
;MNLRNKLKAYTLNGFETLKSYPVEITIGVFFFIYWLYIRVKGEQTVPDELYFLFPILEVLIVSFNRLTRKKYSRIYYYASFLMGIPLYFYHFTFFSSQYVAVCIIAFILFASDRWAKDNKTYSLSASNGFIALLLGNVLSSVTWAISLSIYHSVVLLFNIDVPVSNSFVNELLGAFAYFVTLPFFVTYMLQKRTVNNEETNQTILSILVNYILIPALAIYTVIFYSYIVKILFTWELPHGKIASMVFGYMIGLLITNLLSIQLADDKKNRIIHKALFLTLPLLALFWIGVYYRIHEYGFTERRIYLVIYGVIMSVYPLLFMLRKAGHYCYLSAFAIVVTSVFTLVPGISAHDLKPKSVEAVQKLDYWQESIYLNAPDSFSLMQMEEYKDLGRFINSTTELNIGSYDKPQIIAFDFIGHFEQKLRTQGFDFSKPIETKDFSIKDPAFYRVEISPDSIIMVNSVNLLFTKQHYIVNSIDVKCLLTR
;
A
#
# COMPACT_ATOMS: atom_id res chain seq x y z
N MET A 1 -5.17 -9.95 -47.18
CA MET A 1 -6.23 -10.45 -46.27
C MET A 1 -7.33 -9.39 -46.16
N ASN A 2 -8.55 -9.70 -46.62
CA ASN A 2 -9.67 -8.76 -46.77
C ASN A 2 -10.17 -8.24 -45.40
N LEU A 3 -10.55 -6.96 -45.28
CA LEU A 3 -10.97 -6.30 -44.02
C LEU A 3 -12.12 -7.05 -43.34
N ARG A 4 -13.07 -7.55 -44.13
CA ARG A 4 -14.19 -8.38 -43.68
C ARG A 4 -13.74 -9.65 -42.93
N ASN A 5 -12.66 -10.29 -43.39
CA ASN A 5 -12.14 -11.50 -42.75
C ASN A 5 -11.44 -11.18 -41.43
N LYS A 6 -10.78 -10.02 -41.33
CA LYS A 6 -10.21 -9.54 -40.06
C LYS A 6 -11.30 -9.24 -39.03
N LEU A 7 -12.35 -8.53 -39.44
CA LEU A 7 -13.49 -8.22 -38.55
C LEU A 7 -14.19 -9.48 -38.05
N LYS A 8 -14.44 -10.46 -38.93
CA LYS A 8 -14.99 -11.77 -38.53
C LYS A 8 -14.10 -12.52 -37.55
N ALA A 9 -12.78 -12.47 -37.74
CA ALA A 9 -11.84 -13.11 -36.82
C ALA A 9 -11.86 -12.43 -35.44
N TYR A 10 -11.91 -11.10 -35.39
CA TYR A 10 -12.00 -10.36 -34.13
C TYR A 10 -13.29 -10.64 -33.37
N THR A 11 -14.44 -10.67 -34.07
CA THR A 11 -15.71 -10.99 -33.41
C THR A 11 -15.74 -12.42 -32.90
N LEU A 12 -15.25 -13.39 -33.67
CA LEU A 12 -15.14 -14.78 -33.24
C LEU A 12 -14.27 -14.91 -31.98
N ASN A 13 -13.09 -14.30 -31.98
CA ASN A 13 -12.18 -14.31 -30.83
C ASN A 13 -12.80 -13.65 -29.59
N GLY A 14 -13.59 -12.59 -29.77
CA GLY A 14 -14.36 -11.96 -28.70
C GLY A 14 -15.40 -12.92 -28.09
N PHE A 15 -16.16 -13.61 -28.93
CA PHE A 15 -17.12 -14.63 -28.47
C PHE A 15 -16.44 -15.83 -27.79
N GLU A 16 -15.29 -16.27 -28.29
CA GLU A 16 -14.50 -17.32 -27.63
C GLU A 16 -13.96 -16.89 -26.27
N THR A 17 -13.59 -15.61 -26.13
CA THR A 17 -13.17 -15.02 -24.86
C THR A 17 -14.32 -15.07 -23.85
N LEU A 18 -15.53 -14.63 -24.25
CA LEU A 18 -16.74 -14.70 -23.42
C LEU A 18 -17.05 -16.13 -22.95
N LYS A 19 -16.84 -17.12 -23.80
CA LYS A 19 -17.02 -18.54 -23.44
C LYS A 19 -15.94 -19.08 -22.52
N SER A 20 -14.71 -18.57 -22.63
CA SER A 20 -13.55 -19.07 -21.89
C SER A 20 -13.40 -18.43 -20.50
N TYR A 21 -13.88 -17.19 -20.36
CA TYR A 21 -13.80 -16.37 -19.14
C TYR A 21 -15.17 -15.78 -18.72
N PRO A 22 -16.23 -16.60 -18.57
CA PRO A 22 -17.57 -16.11 -18.24
C PRO A 22 -17.66 -15.48 -16.84
N VAL A 23 -16.95 -16.02 -15.84
CA VAL A 23 -17.05 -15.56 -14.44
C VAL A 23 -16.39 -14.18 -14.29
N GLU A 24 -15.23 -13.98 -14.91
CA GLU A 24 -14.51 -12.69 -14.94
C GLU A 24 -15.37 -11.58 -15.55
N ILE A 25 -16.01 -11.85 -16.69
CA ILE A 25 -16.84 -10.84 -17.35
C ILE A 25 -18.13 -10.59 -16.55
N THR A 26 -18.71 -11.64 -15.96
CA THR A 26 -19.94 -11.51 -15.16
C THR A 26 -19.68 -10.73 -13.87
N ILE A 27 -18.55 -10.96 -13.20
CA ILE A 27 -18.21 -10.23 -11.97
C ILE A 27 -17.91 -8.76 -12.28
N GLY A 28 -17.23 -8.47 -13.39
CA GLY A 28 -17.05 -7.11 -13.88
C GLY A 28 -18.37 -6.37 -14.10
N VAL A 29 -19.32 -7.01 -14.79
CA VAL A 29 -20.67 -6.44 -15.01
C VAL A 29 -21.43 -6.27 -13.69
N PHE A 30 -21.32 -7.23 -12.76
CA PHE A 30 -21.94 -7.13 -11.45
C PHE A 30 -21.41 -5.93 -10.65
N PHE A 31 -20.08 -5.74 -10.59
CA PHE A 31 -19.47 -4.60 -9.91
C PHE A 31 -19.88 -3.27 -10.56
N PHE A 32 -19.99 -3.22 -11.89
CA PHE A 32 -20.49 -2.04 -12.59
C PHE A 32 -21.95 -1.72 -12.26
N ILE A 33 -22.83 -2.73 -12.22
CA ILE A 33 -24.24 -2.55 -11.85
C ILE A 33 -24.36 -2.10 -10.40
N TYR A 34 -23.57 -2.68 -9.50
CA TYR A 34 -23.55 -2.30 -8.10
C TYR A 34 -23.03 -0.87 -7.89
N TRP A 35 -21.98 -0.49 -8.63
CA TRP A 35 -21.50 0.89 -8.69
C TRP A 35 -22.61 1.85 -9.16
N LEU A 36 -23.33 1.49 -10.22
CA LEU A 36 -24.46 2.27 -10.74
C LEU A 36 -25.56 2.42 -9.70
N TYR A 37 -25.91 1.33 -9.00
CA TYR A 37 -26.91 1.32 -7.94
C TYR A 37 -26.56 2.31 -6.82
N ILE A 38 -25.31 2.31 -6.34
CA ILE A 38 -24.82 3.24 -5.31
C ILE A 38 -24.98 4.69 -5.78
N ARG A 39 -24.52 5.00 -7.01
CA ARG A 39 -24.60 6.37 -7.55
C ARG A 39 -26.05 6.84 -7.76
N VAL A 40 -26.93 5.96 -8.23
CA VAL A 40 -28.36 6.28 -8.41
C VAL A 40 -29.07 6.51 -7.06
N LYS A 41 -28.65 5.82 -6.00
CA LYS A 41 -29.19 5.99 -4.65
C LYS A 41 -28.82 7.35 -4.01
N GLY A 42 -27.99 8.15 -4.67
CA GLY A 42 -27.61 9.48 -4.21
C GLY A 42 -26.44 9.50 -3.21
N GLU A 43 -25.74 8.37 -3.06
CA GLU A 43 -24.48 8.35 -2.30
C GLU A 43 -23.42 9.15 -3.09
N GLN A 44 -22.85 10.18 -2.43
CA GLN A 44 -21.94 11.11 -3.10
C GLN A 44 -20.61 10.46 -3.50
N THR A 45 -20.21 9.39 -2.81
CA THR A 45 -18.98 8.64 -3.08
C THR A 45 -19.26 7.15 -3.03
N VAL A 46 -18.68 6.39 -3.96
CA VAL A 46 -18.67 4.93 -3.88
C VAL A 46 -17.58 4.53 -2.88
N PRO A 47 -17.81 3.53 -2.00
CA PRO A 47 -16.79 3.07 -1.07
C PRO A 47 -15.50 2.69 -1.81
N ASP A 48 -14.37 3.26 -1.39
CA ASP A 48 -13.06 3.01 -1.99
C ASP A 48 -12.68 1.52 -1.98
N GLU A 49 -13.16 0.80 -0.96
CA GLU A 49 -13.04 -0.66 -0.79
C GLU A 49 -13.45 -1.42 -2.06
N LEU A 50 -14.49 -0.95 -2.76
CA LEU A 50 -15.00 -1.59 -3.96
C LEU A 50 -14.00 -1.55 -5.11
N TYR A 51 -13.30 -0.42 -5.26
CA TYR A 51 -12.25 -0.26 -6.28
C TYR A 51 -11.01 -1.08 -5.94
N PHE A 52 -10.70 -1.27 -4.66
CA PHE A 52 -9.51 -2.03 -4.24
C PHE A 52 -9.73 -3.53 -4.26
N LEU A 53 -10.95 -3.97 -3.95
CA LEU A 53 -11.31 -5.37 -3.93
C LEU A 53 -11.36 -5.99 -5.33
N PHE A 54 -11.90 -5.23 -6.28
CA PHE A 54 -12.13 -5.70 -7.65
C PHE A 54 -10.89 -6.28 -8.37
N PRO A 55 -9.72 -5.61 -8.43
CA PRO A 55 -8.56 -6.14 -9.14
C PRO A 55 -8.00 -7.41 -8.46
N ILE A 56 -8.10 -7.52 -7.13
CA ILE A 56 -7.70 -8.72 -6.41
C ILE A 56 -8.61 -9.89 -6.79
N LEU A 57 -9.94 -9.67 -6.79
CA LEU A 57 -10.92 -10.67 -7.18
C LEU A 57 -10.74 -11.15 -8.61
N GLU A 58 -10.57 -10.23 -9.56
CA GLU A 58 -10.32 -10.56 -10.98
C GLU A 58 -9.11 -11.47 -11.14
N VAL A 59 -7.99 -11.09 -10.52
CA VAL A 59 -6.74 -11.83 -10.60
C VAL A 59 -6.87 -13.22 -9.96
N LEU A 60 -7.60 -13.33 -8.84
CA LEU A 60 -7.89 -14.62 -8.19
C LEU A 60 -8.79 -15.50 -9.08
N ILE A 61 -9.89 -14.96 -9.61
CA ILE A 61 -10.83 -15.70 -10.47
C ILE A 61 -10.12 -16.21 -11.73
N VAL A 62 -9.32 -15.37 -12.39
CA VAL A 62 -8.50 -15.79 -13.53
C VAL A 62 -7.52 -16.90 -13.14
N SER A 63 -6.92 -16.81 -11.95
CA SER A 63 -6.02 -17.84 -11.44
C SER A 63 -6.77 -19.16 -11.23
N PHE A 64 -7.96 -19.14 -10.62
CA PHE A 64 -8.82 -20.32 -10.48
C PHE A 64 -9.25 -20.89 -11.83
N ASN A 65 -9.59 -20.04 -12.81
CA ASN A 65 -9.93 -20.46 -14.17
C ASN A 65 -8.80 -21.27 -14.81
N ARG A 66 -7.57 -20.76 -14.70
CA ARG A 66 -6.36 -21.40 -15.24
C ARG A 66 -6.02 -22.71 -14.54
N LEU A 67 -6.13 -22.77 -13.22
CA LEU A 67 -5.83 -23.97 -12.42
C LEU A 67 -6.85 -25.10 -12.66
N THR A 68 -8.10 -24.75 -12.93
CA THR A 68 -9.22 -25.70 -12.96
C THR A 68 -9.68 -26.08 -14.37
N ARG A 69 -8.84 -25.90 -15.40
CA ARG A 69 -9.18 -26.26 -16.79
C ARG A 69 -9.53 -27.75 -17.00
N LYS A 70 -9.32 -28.63 -16.00
CA LYS A 70 -9.79 -30.03 -16.02
C LYS A 70 -11.29 -30.10 -15.69
N LYS A 71 -12.02 -31.00 -16.36
CA LYS A 71 -13.50 -31.10 -16.34
C LYS A 71 -14.11 -31.16 -14.93
N TYR A 72 -13.54 -31.97 -14.03
CA TYR A 72 -14.09 -32.16 -12.67
C TYR A 72 -13.74 -31.02 -11.68
N SER A 73 -12.67 -30.26 -11.94
CA SER A 73 -12.29 -29.14 -11.09
C SER A 73 -13.01 -27.83 -11.42
N ARG A 74 -13.77 -27.79 -12.53
CA ARG A 74 -14.38 -26.55 -13.03
C ARG A 74 -15.40 -25.94 -12.06
N ILE A 75 -15.98 -26.75 -11.17
CA ILE A 75 -16.88 -26.29 -10.12
C ILE A 75 -16.22 -25.25 -9.20
N TYR A 76 -14.91 -25.40 -8.91
CA TYR A 76 -14.17 -24.45 -8.08
C TYR A 76 -13.99 -23.09 -8.76
N TYR A 77 -13.93 -23.05 -10.10
CA TYR A 77 -13.89 -21.79 -10.85
C TYR A 77 -15.25 -21.08 -10.87
N TYR A 78 -16.36 -21.81 -11.00
CA TYR A 78 -17.67 -21.16 -10.86
C TYR A 78 -17.92 -20.71 -9.42
N ALA A 79 -17.48 -21.50 -8.43
CA ALA A 79 -17.56 -21.15 -7.02
C ALA A 79 -16.68 -19.95 -6.65
N SER A 80 -15.60 -19.65 -7.39
CA SER A 80 -14.74 -18.49 -7.08
C SER A 80 -15.47 -17.15 -7.23
N PHE A 81 -16.63 -17.11 -7.90
CA PHE A 81 -17.53 -15.95 -7.89
C PHE A 81 -17.92 -15.54 -6.46
N LEU A 82 -18.07 -16.51 -5.54
CA LEU A 82 -18.45 -16.26 -4.16
C LEU A 82 -17.31 -15.69 -3.30
N MET A 83 -16.07 -15.62 -3.81
CA MET A 83 -14.94 -15.06 -3.07
C MET A 83 -15.08 -13.56 -2.80
N GLY A 84 -15.95 -12.86 -3.53
CA GLY A 84 -16.31 -11.47 -3.24
C GLY A 84 -16.92 -11.30 -1.84
N ILE A 85 -17.64 -12.30 -1.33
CA ILE A 85 -18.33 -12.24 -0.03
C ILE A 85 -17.34 -12.17 1.15
N PRO A 86 -16.43 -13.16 1.35
CA PRO A 86 -15.51 -13.10 2.48
C PRO A 86 -14.52 -11.93 2.37
N LEU A 87 -14.15 -11.51 1.16
CA LEU A 87 -13.25 -10.36 0.98
C LEU A 87 -13.95 -9.01 1.19
N TYR A 88 -15.27 -8.91 0.99
CA TYR A 88 -16.04 -7.71 1.32
C TYR A 88 -16.07 -7.44 2.83
N PHE A 89 -16.14 -8.50 3.65
CA PHE A 89 -16.05 -8.37 5.11
C PHE A 89 -14.63 -8.08 5.61
N TYR A 90 -13.62 -8.18 4.74
CA TYR A 90 -12.26 -7.86 5.07
C TYR A 90 -11.99 -6.39 4.72
N HIS A 91 -12.11 -5.49 5.69
CA HIS A 91 -11.87 -4.05 5.47
C HIS A 91 -10.40 -3.78 5.15
N PHE A 92 -10.11 -3.48 3.89
CA PHE A 92 -8.80 -3.01 3.46
C PHE A 92 -8.74 -1.49 3.56
N THR A 93 -7.87 -0.95 4.40
CA THR A 93 -7.49 0.46 4.29
C THR A 93 -6.54 0.64 3.11
N PHE A 94 -6.72 1.74 2.37
CA PHE A 94 -5.94 2.05 1.16
C PHE A 94 -4.43 2.04 1.45
N PHE A 95 -3.66 1.35 0.60
CA PHE A 95 -2.21 1.17 0.75
C PHE A 95 -1.73 0.64 2.10
N SER A 96 -2.60 -0.06 2.85
CA SER A 96 -2.15 -0.86 3.99
C SER A 96 -1.11 -1.88 3.56
N SER A 97 -0.22 -2.25 4.49
CA SER A 97 0.82 -3.24 4.20
C SER A 97 0.19 -4.61 3.88
N GLN A 98 -0.95 -4.93 4.52
CA GLN A 98 -1.80 -6.06 4.19
C GLN A 98 -2.34 -6.03 2.76
N TYR A 99 -2.92 -4.92 2.30
CA TYR A 99 -3.43 -4.80 0.94
C TYR A 99 -2.32 -5.07 -0.09
N VAL A 100 -1.15 -4.45 0.11
CA VAL A 100 0.02 -4.67 -0.75
C VAL A 100 0.43 -6.13 -0.76
N ALA A 101 0.41 -6.80 0.40
CA ALA A 101 0.74 -8.22 0.51
C ALA A 101 -0.25 -9.12 -0.23
N VAL A 102 -1.55 -8.83 -0.15
CA VAL A 102 -2.58 -9.55 -0.90
C VAL A 102 -2.43 -9.33 -2.41
N CYS A 103 -2.13 -8.10 -2.86
CA CYS A 103 -1.83 -7.82 -4.26
C CYS A 103 -0.62 -8.61 -4.75
N ILE A 104 0.44 -8.74 -3.93
CA ILE A 104 1.63 -9.54 -4.28
C ILE A 104 1.25 -11.02 -4.39
N ILE A 105 0.48 -11.57 -3.45
CA ILE A 105 -0.01 -12.95 -3.51
C ILE A 105 -0.82 -13.17 -4.81
N ALA A 106 -1.77 -12.28 -5.09
CA ALA A 106 -2.60 -12.36 -6.29
C ALA A 106 -1.75 -12.32 -7.57
N PHE A 107 -0.77 -11.42 -7.62
CA PHE A 107 0.15 -11.32 -8.77
C PHE A 107 0.99 -12.59 -8.95
N ILE A 108 1.53 -13.17 -7.88
CA ILE A 108 2.30 -14.42 -7.95
C ILE A 108 1.41 -15.58 -8.41
N LEU A 109 0.17 -15.69 -7.90
CA LEU A 109 -0.79 -16.71 -8.34
C LEU A 109 -1.12 -16.58 -9.83
N PHE A 110 -1.30 -15.35 -10.30
CA PHE A 110 -1.59 -15.07 -11.71
C PHE A 110 -0.39 -15.33 -12.63
N ALA A 111 0.83 -15.11 -12.14
CA ALA A 111 2.06 -15.48 -12.84
C ALA A 111 2.28 -17.01 -12.86
N SER A 112 1.79 -17.74 -11.85
CA SER A 112 1.96 -19.19 -11.65
C SER A 112 1.01 -20.05 -12.48
N ASP A 113 0.90 -19.80 -13.79
CA ASP A 113 0.02 -20.60 -14.65
C ASP A 113 0.41 -22.09 -14.63
N ARG A 114 -0.55 -22.96 -14.30
CA ARG A 114 -0.43 -24.43 -14.20
C ARG A 114 0.67 -24.96 -13.28
N TRP A 115 1.34 -24.11 -12.51
CA TRP A 115 2.46 -24.49 -11.63
C TRP A 115 3.51 -25.35 -12.34
N ALA A 116 3.84 -25.00 -13.59
CA ALA A 116 4.81 -25.74 -14.37
C ALA A 116 6.15 -25.84 -13.63
N LYS A 117 6.64 -27.08 -13.44
CA LYS A 117 7.95 -27.30 -12.81
C LYS A 117 9.08 -26.83 -13.71
N ASP A 118 8.90 -26.89 -15.03
CA ASP A 118 9.87 -26.36 -15.99
C ASP A 118 9.95 -24.84 -15.91
N ASN A 119 11.15 -24.31 -15.66
CA ASN A 119 11.40 -22.89 -15.50
C ASN A 119 11.14 -22.08 -16.78
N LYS A 120 11.35 -22.67 -17.96
CA LYS A 120 11.08 -21.99 -19.24
C LYS A 120 9.59 -21.79 -19.43
N THR A 121 8.81 -22.85 -19.26
CA THR A 121 7.34 -22.80 -19.35
C THR A 121 6.76 -21.86 -18.30
N TYR A 122 7.23 -21.93 -17.05
CA TYR A 122 6.79 -21.04 -15.98
C TYR A 122 7.06 -19.57 -16.32
N SER A 123 8.28 -19.26 -16.78
CA SER A 123 8.67 -17.90 -17.13
C SER A 123 7.87 -17.35 -18.32
N LEU A 124 7.65 -18.16 -19.36
CA LEU A 124 6.82 -17.79 -20.52
C LEU A 124 5.38 -17.46 -20.10
N SER A 125 4.78 -18.30 -19.26
CA SER A 125 3.43 -18.05 -18.74
C SER A 125 3.36 -16.77 -17.90
N ALA A 126 4.33 -16.54 -17.01
CA ALA A 126 4.40 -15.33 -16.20
C ALA A 126 4.51 -14.06 -17.07
N SER A 127 5.40 -14.06 -18.06
CA SER A 127 5.55 -12.94 -19.00
C SER A 127 4.31 -12.73 -19.86
N ASN A 128 3.70 -13.79 -20.39
CA ASN A 128 2.47 -13.69 -21.17
C ASN A 128 1.31 -13.13 -20.34
N GLY A 129 1.19 -13.54 -19.08
CA GLY A 129 0.24 -12.98 -18.14
C GLY A 129 0.47 -11.49 -17.92
N PHE A 130 1.70 -11.10 -17.59
CA PHE A 130 2.08 -9.71 -17.35
C PHE A 130 1.83 -8.82 -18.58
N ILE A 131 2.22 -9.28 -19.77
CA ILE A 131 1.99 -8.55 -21.02
C ILE A 131 0.49 -8.42 -21.30
N ALA A 132 -0.32 -9.44 -21.00
CA ALA A 132 -1.78 -9.35 -21.15
C ALA A 132 -2.40 -8.34 -20.18
N LEU A 133 -1.92 -8.26 -18.92
CA LEU A 133 -2.33 -7.23 -17.97
C LEU A 133 -1.98 -5.82 -18.49
N LEU A 134 -0.74 -5.62 -18.93
CA LEU A 134 -0.29 -4.34 -19.46
C LEU A 134 -1.08 -3.91 -20.69
N LEU A 135 -1.17 -4.77 -21.71
CA LEU A 135 -1.88 -4.43 -22.94
C LEU A 135 -3.39 -4.29 -22.72
N GLY A 136 -3.97 -5.10 -21.83
CA GLY A 136 -5.38 -4.98 -21.45
C GLY A 136 -5.67 -3.64 -20.78
N ASN A 137 -4.80 -3.21 -19.86
CA ASN A 137 -4.90 -1.92 -19.19
C ASN A 137 -4.74 -0.74 -20.15
N VAL A 138 -3.78 -0.81 -21.09
CA VAL A 138 -3.61 0.22 -22.13
C VAL A 138 -4.86 0.30 -23.02
N LEU A 139 -5.38 -0.83 -23.48
CA LEU A 139 -6.58 -0.85 -24.32
C LEU A 139 -7.82 -0.31 -23.60
N SER A 140 -8.02 -0.67 -22.33
CA SER A 140 -9.10 -0.14 -21.50
C SER A 140 -8.96 1.37 -21.28
N SER A 141 -7.76 1.85 -20.96
CA SER A 141 -7.47 3.27 -20.75
C SER A 141 -7.67 4.11 -22.01
N VAL A 142 -7.25 3.58 -23.18
CA VAL A 142 -7.50 4.23 -24.47
C VAL A 142 -9.00 4.28 -24.77
N THR A 143 -9.73 3.21 -24.49
CA THR A 143 -11.19 3.17 -24.65
C THR A 143 -11.85 4.25 -23.78
N TRP A 144 -11.45 4.34 -22.51
CA TRP A 144 -11.91 5.38 -21.59
C TRP A 144 -11.62 6.79 -22.10
N ALA A 145 -10.37 7.07 -22.51
CA ALA A 145 -9.97 8.38 -23.00
C ALA A 145 -10.73 8.79 -24.28
N ILE A 146 -10.95 7.84 -25.21
CA ILE A 146 -11.74 8.08 -26.42
C ILE A 146 -13.20 8.37 -26.04
N SER A 147 -13.80 7.58 -25.15
CA SER A 147 -15.17 7.81 -24.70
C SER A 147 -15.34 9.17 -24.02
N LEU A 148 -14.39 9.56 -23.16
CA LEU A 148 -14.39 10.86 -22.50
C LEU A 148 -14.24 12.01 -23.51
N SER A 149 -13.35 11.82 -24.49
CA SER A 149 -13.12 12.81 -25.56
C SER A 149 -14.37 13.00 -26.41
N ILE A 150 -15.07 11.91 -26.77
CA ILE A 150 -16.33 11.97 -27.52
C ILE A 150 -17.39 12.71 -26.68
N TYR A 151 -17.53 12.36 -25.41
CA TYR A 151 -18.49 13.00 -24.51
C TYR A 151 -18.27 14.51 -24.41
N HIS A 152 -17.04 14.93 -24.08
CA HIS A 152 -16.70 16.35 -24.00
C HIS A 152 -16.83 17.08 -25.35
N SER A 153 -16.53 16.40 -26.47
CA SER A 153 -16.75 16.98 -27.80
C SER A 153 -18.22 17.25 -28.07
N VAL A 154 -19.12 16.34 -27.68
CA VAL A 154 -20.58 16.52 -27.84
C VAL A 154 -21.08 17.66 -26.94
N VAL A 155 -20.67 17.68 -25.66
CA VAL A 155 -21.05 18.76 -24.73
C VAL A 155 -20.62 20.12 -25.25
N LEU A 156 -19.39 20.23 -25.75
CA LEU A 156 -18.83 21.47 -26.29
C LEU A 156 -19.50 21.88 -27.62
N LEU A 157 -19.61 20.97 -28.59
CA LEU A 157 -20.08 21.28 -29.94
C LEU A 157 -21.57 21.66 -29.97
N PHE A 158 -22.38 21.02 -29.12
CA PHE A 158 -23.81 21.29 -29.01
C PHE A 158 -24.15 22.28 -27.89
N ASN A 159 -23.14 22.86 -27.24
CA ASN A 159 -23.28 23.82 -26.14
C ASN A 159 -24.28 23.33 -25.06
N ILE A 160 -24.15 22.06 -24.67
CA ILE A 160 -25.01 21.42 -23.67
C ILE A 160 -24.61 21.96 -22.30
N ASP A 161 -25.56 22.58 -21.61
CA ASP A 161 -25.34 23.14 -20.28
C ASP A 161 -25.25 22.02 -19.24
N VAL A 162 -24.04 21.52 -19.01
CA VAL A 162 -23.75 20.53 -17.97
C VAL A 162 -23.06 21.24 -16.80
N PRO A 163 -23.65 21.23 -15.59
CA PRO A 163 -23.01 21.81 -14.42
C PRO A 163 -21.63 21.19 -14.21
N VAL A 164 -20.61 22.02 -13.96
CA VAL A 164 -19.23 21.56 -13.69
C VAL A 164 -19.17 20.58 -12.50
N SER A 165 -20.12 20.69 -11.57
CA SER A 165 -20.28 19.79 -10.43
C SER A 165 -20.84 18.41 -10.78
N ASN A 166 -21.38 18.21 -11.98
CA ASN A 166 -21.97 16.95 -12.41
C ASN A 166 -20.91 16.04 -13.05
N SER A 167 -20.10 15.39 -12.21
CA SER A 167 -19.08 14.42 -12.60
C SER A 167 -19.63 13.05 -13.00
N PHE A 168 -20.95 12.84 -12.94
CA PHE A 168 -21.58 11.53 -13.09
C PHE A 168 -21.16 10.80 -14.38
N VAL A 169 -21.19 11.47 -15.53
CA VAL A 169 -20.86 10.82 -16.82
C VAL A 169 -19.37 10.45 -16.88
N ASN A 170 -18.48 11.30 -16.36
CA ASN A 170 -17.05 11.03 -16.34
C ASN A 170 -16.74 9.82 -15.45
N GLU A 171 -17.36 9.75 -14.29
CA GLU A 171 -17.22 8.62 -13.38
C GLU A 171 -17.88 7.35 -13.92
N LEU A 172 -19.03 7.45 -14.59
CA LEU A 172 -19.70 6.33 -15.25
C LEU A 172 -18.79 5.71 -16.32
N LEU A 173 -18.18 6.55 -17.16
CA LEU A 173 -17.22 6.10 -18.18
C LEU A 173 -15.98 5.48 -17.52
N GLY A 174 -15.49 6.05 -16.42
CA GLY A 174 -14.38 5.50 -15.63
C GLY A 174 -14.71 4.13 -15.02
N ALA A 175 -15.87 4.01 -14.37
CA ALA A 175 -16.36 2.77 -13.78
C ALA A 175 -16.61 1.70 -14.85
N PHE A 176 -17.19 2.06 -16.00
CA PHE A 176 -17.37 1.14 -17.11
C PHE A 176 -16.02 0.65 -17.66
N ALA A 177 -15.06 1.55 -17.80
CA ALA A 177 -13.72 1.17 -18.24
C ALA A 177 -13.03 0.23 -17.25
N TYR A 178 -13.14 0.54 -15.95
CA TYR A 178 -12.48 -0.21 -14.90
C TYR A 178 -13.13 -1.58 -14.64
N PHE A 179 -14.45 -1.65 -14.51
CA PHE A 179 -15.16 -2.89 -14.16
C PHE A 179 -15.52 -3.75 -15.36
N VAL A 180 -15.68 -3.19 -16.57
CA VAL A 180 -16.15 -3.96 -17.74
C VAL A 180 -15.07 -4.11 -18.80
N THR A 181 -14.50 -3.00 -19.28
CA THR A 181 -13.58 -3.08 -20.43
C THR A 181 -12.22 -3.65 -20.04
N LEU A 182 -11.70 -3.34 -18.85
CA LEU A 182 -10.43 -3.84 -18.36
C LEU A 182 -10.39 -5.37 -18.23
N PRO A 183 -11.31 -6.05 -17.50
CA PRO A 183 -11.34 -7.52 -17.45
C PRO A 183 -11.51 -8.14 -18.84
N PHE A 184 -12.36 -7.57 -19.68
CA PHE A 184 -12.58 -8.05 -21.03
C PHE A 184 -11.29 -8.00 -21.86
N PHE A 185 -10.57 -6.88 -21.87
CA PHE A 185 -9.34 -6.77 -22.66
C PHE A 185 -8.21 -7.63 -22.08
N VAL A 186 -8.09 -7.74 -20.76
CA VAL A 186 -7.10 -8.63 -20.13
C VAL A 186 -7.37 -10.08 -20.52
N THR A 187 -8.60 -10.57 -20.34
CA THR A 187 -8.98 -11.96 -20.68
C THR A 187 -8.90 -12.24 -22.19
N TYR A 188 -9.24 -11.27 -23.03
CA TYR A 188 -9.06 -11.35 -24.48
C TYR A 188 -7.58 -11.53 -24.86
N MET A 189 -6.68 -10.74 -24.26
CA MET A 189 -5.24 -10.83 -24.53
C MET A 189 -4.65 -12.14 -23.99
N LEU A 190 -5.15 -12.64 -22.87
CA LEU A 190 -4.79 -13.97 -22.36
C LEU A 190 -5.23 -15.09 -23.30
N GLN A 191 -6.50 -15.06 -23.75
CA GLN A 191 -7.03 -16.06 -24.67
C GLN A 191 -6.21 -16.09 -25.96
N LYS A 192 -6.02 -14.94 -26.59
CA LYS A 192 -5.28 -14.81 -27.84
C LYS A 192 -3.86 -15.38 -27.73
N ARG A 193 -3.13 -15.05 -26.67
CA ARG A 193 -1.77 -15.56 -26.44
C ARG A 193 -1.73 -17.07 -26.18
N THR A 194 -2.75 -17.61 -25.50
CA THR A 194 -2.84 -19.07 -25.28
C THR A 194 -3.19 -19.86 -26.55
N VAL A 195 -4.00 -19.30 -27.46
CA VAL A 195 -4.43 -20.00 -28.69
C VAL A 195 -3.37 -19.92 -29.78
N ASN A 196 -2.77 -18.75 -29.97
CA ASN A 196 -1.82 -18.52 -31.06
C ASN A 196 -0.38 -18.96 -30.75
N ASN A 197 -0.12 -19.47 -29.53
CA ASN A 197 1.24 -19.67 -29.02
C ASN A 197 2.14 -18.47 -29.33
N GLU A 198 1.62 -17.26 -29.12
CA GLU A 198 2.39 -16.04 -29.36
C GLU A 198 3.55 -16.01 -28.36
N GLU A 199 4.70 -16.53 -28.80
CA GLU A 199 5.94 -16.38 -28.06
C GLU A 199 6.24 -14.90 -27.90
N THR A 200 6.73 -14.52 -26.72
CA THR A 200 7.20 -13.16 -26.51
C THR A 200 8.27 -12.86 -27.55
N ASN A 201 8.17 -11.71 -28.22
CA ASN A 201 9.10 -11.34 -29.30
C ASN A 201 10.54 -11.43 -28.78
N GLN A 202 11.23 -12.50 -29.17
CA GLN A 202 12.54 -12.85 -28.64
C GLN A 202 13.57 -11.75 -28.95
N THR A 203 13.39 -11.02 -30.06
CA THR A 203 14.22 -9.87 -30.41
C THR A 203 14.09 -8.75 -29.40
N ILE A 204 12.85 -8.30 -29.11
CA ILE A 204 12.61 -7.22 -28.13
C ILE A 204 13.10 -7.63 -26.74
N LEU A 205 12.79 -8.87 -26.34
CA LEU A 205 13.22 -9.41 -25.06
C LEU A 205 14.75 -9.48 -24.99
N SER A 206 15.42 -9.92 -26.05
CA SER A 206 16.89 -9.94 -26.12
C SER A 206 17.48 -8.54 -25.97
N ILE A 207 16.85 -7.52 -26.57
CA ILE A 207 17.33 -6.15 -26.45
C ILE A 207 17.19 -5.68 -24.99
N LEU A 208 16.03 -5.89 -24.40
CA LEU A 208 15.73 -5.52 -23.01
C LEU A 208 16.71 -6.18 -22.04
N VAL A 209 16.93 -7.49 -22.17
CA VAL A 209 17.82 -8.23 -21.27
C VAL A 209 19.28 -7.81 -21.48
N ASN A 210 19.76 -7.77 -22.73
CA ASN A 210 21.19 -7.64 -23.01
C ASN A 210 21.71 -6.22 -22.94
N TYR A 211 20.90 -5.24 -23.35
CA TYR A 211 21.35 -3.84 -23.44
C TYR A 211 20.81 -2.96 -22.31
N ILE A 212 19.76 -3.40 -21.60
CA ILE A 212 19.16 -2.61 -20.52
C ILE A 212 19.41 -3.29 -19.17
N LEU A 213 18.87 -4.50 -18.97
CA LEU A 213 18.86 -5.12 -17.64
C LEU A 213 20.23 -5.60 -17.16
N ILE A 214 20.97 -6.37 -17.99
CA ILE A 214 22.30 -6.89 -17.60
C ILE A 214 23.30 -5.74 -17.34
N PRO A 215 23.43 -4.72 -18.22
CA PRO A 215 24.33 -3.60 -17.95
C PRO A 215 23.92 -2.80 -16.70
N ALA A 216 22.63 -2.56 -16.50
CA ALA A 216 22.14 -1.88 -15.30
C ALA A 216 22.52 -2.66 -14.02
N LEU A 217 22.30 -3.98 -13.99
CA LEU A 217 22.68 -4.82 -12.85
C LEU A 217 24.19 -4.81 -12.61
N ALA A 218 25.01 -4.76 -13.66
CA ALA A 218 26.46 -4.65 -13.52
C ALA A 218 26.87 -3.31 -12.87
N ILE A 219 26.29 -2.19 -13.31
CA ILE A 219 26.51 -0.87 -12.71
C ILE A 219 26.08 -0.87 -11.24
N TYR A 220 24.89 -1.38 -10.93
CA TYR A 220 24.41 -1.49 -9.55
C TYR A 220 25.35 -2.33 -8.67
N THR A 221 25.85 -3.44 -9.22
CA THR A 221 26.82 -4.29 -8.52
C THR A 221 28.08 -3.48 -8.18
N VAL A 222 28.64 -2.74 -9.13
CA VAL A 222 29.82 -1.88 -8.87
C VAL A 222 29.53 -0.85 -7.78
N ILE A 223 28.35 -0.21 -7.81
CA ILE A 223 27.93 0.76 -6.79
C ILE A 223 27.86 0.09 -5.40
N PHE A 224 27.18 -1.06 -5.29
CA PHE A 224 27.05 -1.76 -4.00
C PHE A 224 28.39 -2.23 -3.45
N TYR A 225 29.28 -2.77 -4.29
CA TYR A 225 30.59 -3.23 -3.84
C TYR A 225 31.49 -2.07 -3.44
N SER A 226 31.47 -0.96 -4.19
CA SER A 226 32.16 0.27 -3.79
C SER A 226 31.64 0.78 -2.44
N TYR A 227 30.34 0.63 -2.20
CA TYR A 227 29.72 1.01 -0.95
C TYR A 227 30.08 0.08 0.21
N ILE A 228 30.17 -1.24 -0.01
CA ILE A 228 30.67 -2.19 0.98
C ILE A 228 32.11 -1.83 1.38
N VAL A 229 32.97 -1.51 0.41
CA VAL A 229 34.34 -1.03 0.66
C VAL A 229 34.31 0.24 1.52
N LYS A 230 33.42 1.20 1.22
CA LYS A 230 33.26 2.40 2.04
C LYS A 230 32.93 2.04 3.50
N ILE A 231 31.96 1.16 3.74
CA ILE A 231 31.57 0.74 5.10
C ILE A 231 32.74 0.09 5.84
N LEU A 232 33.55 -0.74 5.16
CA LEU A 232 34.72 -1.39 5.75
C LEU A 232 35.78 -0.38 6.23
N PHE A 233 35.86 0.79 5.59
CA PHE A 233 36.78 1.86 6.00
C PHE A 233 36.16 2.79 7.04
N THR A 234 34.91 3.21 6.87
CA THR A 234 34.28 4.19 7.77
C THR A 234 33.76 3.56 9.06
N TRP A 235 33.50 2.25 9.08
CA TRP A 235 32.80 1.53 10.16
C TRP A 235 31.42 2.10 10.54
N GLU A 236 30.91 3.03 9.74
CA GLU A 236 29.60 3.65 9.91
C GLU A 236 28.57 2.89 9.10
N LEU A 237 27.59 2.33 9.81
CA LEU A 237 26.49 1.63 9.18
C LEU A 237 25.55 2.63 8.47
N PRO A 238 24.96 2.25 7.33
CA PRO A 238 24.21 3.18 6.50
C PRO A 238 22.89 3.63 7.11
N HIS A 239 22.46 4.82 6.72
CA HIS A 239 21.06 5.23 6.81
C HIS A 239 20.13 4.17 6.20
N GLY A 240 18.98 3.91 6.83
CA GLY A 240 18.10 2.78 6.51
C GLY A 240 17.48 2.72 5.10
N LYS A 241 17.93 3.55 4.14
CA LYS A 241 17.56 3.47 2.72
C LYS A 241 18.23 2.30 1.97
N ILE A 242 19.26 1.68 2.54
CA ILE A 242 20.02 0.63 1.85
C ILE A 242 19.24 -0.66 1.70
N ALA A 243 18.47 -1.05 2.70
CA ALA A 243 17.62 -2.23 2.62
C ALA A 243 16.68 -2.17 1.40
N SER A 244 16.06 -1.01 1.13
CA SER A 244 15.22 -0.81 -0.05
C SER A 244 15.99 -0.85 -1.38
N MET A 245 17.24 -0.37 -1.41
CA MET A 245 18.06 -0.44 -2.63
C MET A 245 18.46 -1.88 -2.96
N VAL A 246 18.91 -2.64 -1.96
CA VAL A 246 19.24 -4.07 -2.13
C VAL A 246 18.01 -4.85 -2.55
N PHE A 247 16.85 -4.54 -1.97
CA PHE A 247 15.57 -5.13 -2.35
C PHE A 247 15.24 -4.89 -3.83
N GLY A 248 15.37 -3.64 -4.32
CA GLY A 248 15.17 -3.32 -5.73
C GLY A 248 16.13 -4.06 -6.66
N TYR A 249 17.40 -4.19 -6.27
CA TYR A 249 18.39 -4.97 -7.01
C TYR A 249 18.01 -6.45 -7.11
N MET A 250 17.54 -7.05 -6.02
CA MET A 250 17.10 -8.46 -6.00
C MET A 250 15.88 -8.70 -6.89
N ILE A 251 14.92 -7.78 -6.91
CA ILE A 251 13.80 -7.82 -7.87
C ILE A 251 14.31 -7.75 -9.30
N GLY A 252 15.21 -6.80 -9.59
CA GLY A 252 15.80 -6.64 -10.92
C GLY A 252 16.53 -7.90 -11.39
N LEU A 253 17.29 -8.53 -10.49
CA LEU A 253 17.98 -9.79 -10.76
C LEU A 253 16.98 -10.93 -11.04
N LEU A 254 15.93 -11.06 -10.23
CA LEU A 254 14.88 -12.06 -10.40
C LEU A 254 14.18 -11.90 -11.76
N ILE A 255 13.78 -10.67 -12.12
CA ILE A 255 13.15 -10.37 -13.42
C ILE A 255 14.11 -10.71 -14.57
N THR A 256 15.38 -10.30 -14.46
CA THR A 256 16.39 -10.57 -15.49
C THR A 256 16.62 -12.07 -15.68
N ASN A 257 16.65 -12.83 -14.58
CA ASN A 257 16.78 -14.28 -14.61
C ASN A 257 15.56 -14.97 -15.23
N LEU A 258 14.35 -14.52 -14.87
CA LEU A 258 13.11 -15.01 -15.49
C LEU A 258 13.16 -14.82 -17.01
N LEU A 259 13.45 -13.60 -17.47
CA LEU A 259 13.45 -13.29 -18.90
C LEU A 259 14.59 -14.00 -19.65
N SER A 260 15.77 -14.11 -19.04
CA SER A 260 16.94 -14.74 -19.69
C SER A 260 16.75 -16.22 -19.97
N ILE A 261 16.01 -16.94 -19.12
CA ILE A 261 15.68 -18.36 -19.35
C ILE A 261 14.82 -18.54 -20.61
N GLN A 262 14.01 -17.56 -20.97
CA GLN A 262 13.21 -17.61 -22.20
C GLN A 262 14.08 -17.52 -23.46
N LEU A 263 15.23 -16.83 -23.39
CA LEU A 263 16.19 -16.69 -24.49
C LEU A 263 17.01 -17.96 -24.75
N ALA A 264 16.94 -18.97 -23.87
CA ALA A 264 17.68 -20.23 -23.98
C ALA A 264 19.19 -20.05 -24.27
N ASP A 265 19.81 -19.01 -23.68
CA ASP A 265 21.22 -18.70 -23.90
C ASP A 265 22.06 -19.13 -22.69
N ASP A 266 22.79 -20.24 -22.86
CA ASP A 266 23.60 -20.85 -21.81
C ASP A 266 24.69 -19.92 -21.27
N LYS A 267 25.24 -19.02 -22.10
CA LYS A 267 26.25 -18.06 -21.64
C LYS A 267 25.64 -17.06 -20.66
N LYS A 268 24.42 -16.58 -20.95
CA LYS A 268 23.71 -15.61 -20.09
C LYS A 268 23.28 -16.26 -18.77
N ASN A 269 22.77 -17.49 -18.83
CA ASN A 269 22.44 -18.25 -17.62
C ASN A 269 23.67 -18.40 -16.71
N ARG A 270 24.87 -18.59 -17.29
CA ARG A 270 26.12 -18.63 -16.50
C ARG A 270 26.49 -17.28 -15.88
N ILE A 271 26.31 -16.16 -16.60
CA ILE A 271 26.56 -14.81 -16.07
C ILE A 271 25.63 -14.52 -14.89
N ILE A 272 24.34 -14.82 -15.04
CA ILE A 272 23.34 -14.62 -13.99
C ILE A 272 23.62 -15.54 -12.81
N HIS A 273 24.00 -16.79 -13.05
CA HIS A 273 24.37 -17.70 -11.98
C HIS A 273 25.59 -17.20 -11.18
N LYS A 274 26.57 -16.58 -11.83
CA LYS A 274 27.67 -15.88 -11.12
C LYS A 274 27.17 -14.66 -10.33
N ALA A 275 26.26 -13.88 -10.91
CA ALA A 275 25.64 -12.74 -10.23
C ALA A 275 24.89 -13.16 -8.96
N LEU A 276 24.25 -14.34 -8.94
CA LEU A 276 23.62 -14.89 -7.73
C LEU A 276 24.63 -15.06 -6.59
N PHE A 277 25.84 -15.56 -6.84
CA PHE A 277 26.90 -15.62 -5.81
C PHE A 277 27.32 -14.25 -5.32
N LEU A 278 27.38 -13.29 -6.23
CA LEU A 278 27.74 -11.91 -5.95
C LEU A 278 26.68 -11.17 -5.11
N THR A 279 25.47 -11.72 -4.98
CA THR A 279 24.40 -11.15 -4.13
C THR A 279 24.52 -11.52 -2.66
N LEU A 280 25.30 -12.54 -2.28
CA LEU A 280 25.41 -12.98 -0.89
C LEU A 280 25.92 -11.88 0.06
N PRO A 281 26.97 -11.10 -0.29
CA PRO A 281 27.40 -9.97 0.54
C PRO A 281 26.34 -8.85 0.64
N LEU A 282 25.57 -8.64 -0.43
CA LEU A 282 24.48 -7.65 -0.44
C LEU A 282 23.33 -8.09 0.47
N LEU A 283 23.01 -9.39 0.49
CA LEU A 283 22.04 -9.96 1.43
C LEU A 283 22.50 -9.85 2.89
N ALA A 284 23.79 -10.08 3.16
CA ALA A 284 24.34 -9.85 4.50
C ALA A 284 24.16 -8.38 4.92
N LEU A 285 24.49 -7.43 4.02
CA LEU A 285 24.28 -6.01 4.27
C LEU A 285 22.80 -5.65 4.50
N PHE A 286 21.90 -6.27 3.73
CA PHE A 286 20.46 -6.12 3.92
C PHE A 286 20.02 -6.57 5.32
N TRP A 287 20.42 -7.77 5.75
CA TRP A 287 20.04 -8.31 7.06
C TRP A 287 20.60 -7.50 8.22
N ILE A 288 21.85 -7.02 8.10
CA ILE A 288 22.43 -6.11 9.08
C ILE A 288 21.58 -4.83 9.17
N GLY A 289 21.24 -4.21 8.03
CA GLY A 289 20.39 -3.01 8.02
C GLY A 289 18.99 -3.22 8.59
N VAL A 290 18.39 -4.39 8.37
CA VAL A 290 17.09 -4.77 8.96
C VAL A 290 17.20 -4.94 10.47
N TYR A 291 18.24 -5.63 10.94
CA TYR A 291 18.49 -5.85 12.37
C TYR A 291 18.60 -4.53 13.15
N TYR A 292 19.43 -3.60 12.68
CA TYR A 292 19.58 -2.28 13.32
C TYR A 292 18.26 -1.51 13.37
N ARG A 293 17.45 -1.57 12.31
CA ARG A 293 16.16 -0.88 12.30
C ARG A 293 15.14 -1.46 13.27
N ILE A 294 15.12 -2.77 13.41
CA ILE A 294 14.22 -3.42 14.37
C ILE A 294 14.68 -3.09 15.79
N HIS A 295 16.00 -3.07 16.03
CA HIS A 295 16.57 -2.73 17.34
C HIS A 295 16.35 -1.27 17.73
N GLU A 296 16.60 -0.31 16.83
CA GLU A 296 16.51 1.13 17.13
C GLU A 296 15.08 1.65 17.23
N TYR A 297 14.17 1.12 16.40
CA TYR A 297 12.84 1.71 16.24
C TYR A 297 11.69 0.74 16.58
N GLY A 298 11.98 -0.50 16.96
CA GLY A 298 10.98 -1.54 17.27
C GLY A 298 10.30 -2.18 16.06
N PHE A 299 9.37 -3.11 16.33
CA PHE A 299 8.55 -3.77 15.30
C PHE A 299 7.40 -2.88 14.83
N THR A 300 7.25 -2.75 13.51
CA THR A 300 6.10 -2.12 12.84
C THR A 300 5.63 -3.01 11.69
N GLU A 301 4.39 -2.85 11.21
CA GLU A 301 3.85 -3.66 10.08
C GLU A 301 4.82 -3.69 8.90
N ARG A 302 5.26 -2.50 8.47
CA ARG A 302 6.09 -2.33 7.28
C ARG A 302 7.44 -3.04 7.46
N ARG A 303 7.96 -3.09 8.69
CA ARG A 303 9.22 -3.78 9.02
C ARG A 303 9.03 -5.30 9.10
N ILE A 304 7.88 -5.78 9.59
CA ILE A 304 7.55 -7.21 9.56
C ILE A 304 7.47 -7.69 8.11
N TYR A 305 6.77 -6.96 7.24
CA TYR A 305 6.74 -7.27 5.82
C TYR A 305 8.12 -7.16 5.15
N LEU A 306 8.96 -6.19 5.54
CA LEU A 306 10.35 -6.10 5.07
C LEU A 306 11.15 -7.35 5.43
N VAL A 307 11.00 -7.88 6.64
CA VAL A 307 11.63 -9.15 7.07
C VAL A 307 11.12 -10.31 6.23
N ILE A 308 9.80 -10.45 6.09
CA ILE A 308 9.16 -11.53 5.31
C ILE A 308 9.68 -11.56 3.88
N TYR A 309 9.63 -10.41 3.18
CA TYR A 309 10.13 -10.34 1.81
C TYR A 309 11.67 -10.49 1.75
N GLY A 310 12.38 -10.07 2.80
CA GLY A 310 13.81 -10.33 2.97
C GLY A 310 14.15 -11.82 3.06
N VAL A 311 13.36 -12.61 3.77
CA VAL A 311 13.48 -14.08 3.82
C VAL A 311 13.24 -14.68 2.44
N ILE A 312 12.14 -14.29 1.77
CA ILE A 312 11.81 -14.77 0.42
C ILE A 312 12.97 -14.49 -0.56
N MET A 313 13.54 -13.29 -0.51
CA MET A 313 14.68 -12.92 -1.36
C MET A 313 15.98 -13.59 -0.98
N SER A 314 16.17 -13.98 0.28
CA SER A 314 17.34 -14.77 0.71
C SER A 314 17.25 -16.21 0.20
N VAL A 315 16.03 -16.77 0.20
CA VAL A 315 15.75 -18.12 -0.32
C VAL A 315 15.97 -18.21 -1.83
N TYR A 316 15.68 -17.15 -2.58
CA TYR A 316 15.85 -17.11 -4.04
C TYR A 316 17.27 -17.53 -4.52
N PRO A 317 18.37 -16.84 -4.18
CA PRO A 317 19.70 -17.23 -4.64
C PRO A 317 20.13 -18.58 -4.05
N LEU A 318 19.75 -18.91 -2.81
CA LEU A 318 20.04 -20.21 -2.20
C LEU A 318 19.45 -21.37 -3.01
N LEU A 319 18.16 -21.29 -3.37
CA LEU A 319 17.48 -22.30 -4.19
C LEU A 319 18.14 -22.48 -5.56
N PHE A 320 18.54 -21.38 -6.20
CA PHE A 320 19.14 -21.42 -7.54
C PHE A 320 20.62 -21.80 -7.54
N MET A 321 21.34 -21.63 -6.43
CA MET A 321 22.69 -22.19 -6.23
C MET A 321 22.65 -23.72 -6.08
N LEU A 322 21.63 -24.23 -5.40
CA LEU A 322 21.35 -25.66 -5.26
C LEU A 322 20.74 -26.17 -6.57
N ARG A 323 21.58 -26.45 -7.58
CA ARG A 323 21.24 -26.82 -8.98
C ARG A 323 20.06 -27.79 -9.19
N LYS A 324 19.66 -28.59 -8.19
CA LYS A 324 18.54 -29.55 -8.26
C LYS A 324 17.18 -29.00 -7.75
N ALA A 325 17.16 -27.89 -7.02
CA ALA A 325 15.97 -27.34 -6.36
C ALA A 325 15.48 -25.99 -6.94
N GLY A 326 16.25 -25.35 -7.82
CA GLY A 326 15.98 -24.03 -8.37
C GLY A 326 14.82 -23.95 -9.37
N HIS A 327 13.61 -24.27 -8.92
CA HIS A 327 12.39 -24.10 -9.72
C HIS A 327 11.61 -22.87 -9.25
N TYR A 328 11.22 -21.98 -10.17
CA TYR A 328 10.43 -20.79 -9.83
C TYR A 328 9.07 -21.12 -9.22
N CYS A 329 8.51 -22.28 -9.60
CA CYS A 329 7.31 -22.84 -9.01
C CYS A 329 7.45 -22.99 -7.48
N TYR A 330 8.59 -23.48 -6.98
CA TYR A 330 8.82 -23.63 -5.54
C TYR A 330 9.06 -22.28 -4.85
N LEU A 331 9.79 -21.36 -5.49
CA LEU A 331 9.97 -20.00 -4.96
C LEU A 331 8.63 -19.28 -4.81
N SER A 332 7.75 -19.44 -5.80
CA SER A 332 6.43 -18.82 -5.82
C SER A 332 5.49 -19.44 -4.79
N ALA A 333 5.53 -20.77 -4.63
CA ALA A 333 4.82 -21.48 -3.56
C ALA A 333 5.27 -20.97 -2.19
N PHE A 334 6.58 -20.90 -1.96
CA PHE A 334 7.16 -20.41 -0.71
C PHE A 334 6.73 -18.96 -0.43
N ALA A 335 6.82 -18.07 -1.42
CA ALA A 335 6.42 -16.69 -1.30
C ALA A 335 4.92 -16.54 -0.96
N ILE A 336 4.05 -17.31 -1.61
CA ILE A 336 2.61 -17.33 -1.31
C ILE A 336 2.38 -17.82 0.12
N VAL A 337 2.91 -18.98 0.49
CA VAL A 337 2.68 -19.58 1.82
C VAL A 337 3.14 -18.64 2.93
N VAL A 338 4.37 -18.13 2.85
CA VAL A 338 4.91 -17.24 3.88
C VAL A 338 4.10 -15.95 3.94
N THR A 339 3.82 -15.30 2.81
CA THR A 339 3.08 -14.04 2.80
C THR A 339 1.64 -14.24 3.30
N SER A 340 0.98 -15.34 2.94
CA SER A 340 -0.36 -15.68 3.41
C SER A 340 -0.40 -15.94 4.90
N VAL A 341 0.55 -16.71 5.45
CA VAL A 341 0.60 -17.01 6.90
C VAL A 341 0.70 -15.72 7.72
N PHE A 342 1.59 -14.81 7.33
CA PHE A 342 1.80 -13.56 8.06
C PHE A 342 0.82 -12.42 7.72
N THR A 343 -0.11 -12.64 6.78
CA THR A 343 -1.13 -11.63 6.41
C THR A 343 -2.52 -12.06 6.84
N LEU A 344 -2.90 -13.32 6.57
CA LEU A 344 -4.28 -13.80 6.65
C LEU A 344 -4.58 -14.60 7.92
N VAL A 345 -3.58 -15.11 8.65
CA VAL A 345 -3.81 -15.93 9.85
C VAL A 345 -3.90 -15.02 11.09
N PRO A 346 -5.08 -14.93 11.74
CA PRO A 346 -5.24 -14.14 12.96
C PRO A 346 -4.31 -14.66 14.07
N GLY A 347 -3.70 -13.76 14.84
CA GLY A 347 -2.78 -14.06 15.94
C GLY A 347 -1.30 -14.18 15.53
N ILE A 348 -1.00 -14.42 14.26
CA ILE A 348 0.37 -14.40 13.68
C ILE A 348 0.49 -13.30 12.61
N SER A 349 -0.62 -12.64 12.26
CA SER A 349 -0.63 -11.57 11.27
C SER A 349 0.28 -10.41 11.69
N ALA A 350 0.94 -9.78 10.72
CA ALA A 350 1.79 -8.61 10.95
C ALA A 350 1.05 -7.44 11.61
N HIS A 351 -0.29 -7.42 11.53
CA HIS A 351 -1.13 -6.47 12.26
C HIS A 351 -1.21 -6.79 13.75
N ASP A 352 -1.37 -8.07 14.11
CA ASP A 352 -1.52 -8.53 15.49
C ASP A 352 -0.18 -8.58 16.24
N LEU A 353 0.92 -8.70 15.50
CA LEU A 353 2.29 -8.68 16.02
C LEU A 353 2.82 -7.27 16.32
N LYS A 354 2.06 -6.20 16.00
CA LYS A 354 2.45 -4.84 16.37
C LYS A 354 2.31 -4.63 17.87
N PRO A 355 3.26 -3.93 18.52
CA PRO A 355 3.05 -3.44 19.87
C PRO A 355 1.83 -2.51 19.89
N LYS A 356 0.94 -2.66 20.88
CA LYS A 356 -0.27 -1.82 21.05
C LYS A 356 0.04 -0.31 21.06
N SER A 357 1.25 0.09 21.47
CA SER A 357 1.71 1.48 21.44
C SER A 357 1.82 2.06 20.02
N VAL A 358 2.22 1.27 19.03
CA VAL A 358 2.32 1.69 17.62
C VAL A 358 0.94 1.81 16.97
N GLU A 359 -0.01 0.96 17.37
CA GLU A 359 -1.40 1.04 16.92
C GLU A 359 -2.09 2.32 17.43
N ALA A 360 -1.83 2.71 18.68
CA ALA A 360 -2.33 3.95 19.25
C ALA A 360 -1.82 5.19 18.48
N VAL A 361 -0.54 5.20 18.09
CA VAL A 361 0.04 6.30 17.28
C VAL A 361 -0.54 6.34 15.86
N GLN A 362 -0.73 5.18 15.19
CA GLN A 362 -1.36 5.17 13.87
C GLN A 362 -2.83 5.59 13.91
N LYS A 363 -3.56 5.24 14.97
CA LYS A 363 -4.90 5.75 15.20
C LYS A 363 -4.86 7.27 15.37
N LEU A 364 -3.93 7.82 16.15
CA LEU A 364 -3.76 9.26 16.32
C LEU A 364 -3.41 10.00 15.01
N ASP A 365 -2.52 9.45 14.18
CA ASP A 365 -2.20 10.02 12.86
C ASP A 365 -3.43 10.03 11.93
N TYR A 366 -4.23 8.96 11.95
CA TYR A 366 -5.49 8.89 11.20
C TYR A 366 -6.52 9.91 11.71
N TRP A 367 -6.64 10.06 13.04
CA TRP A 367 -7.47 11.10 13.64
C TRP A 367 -6.98 12.50 13.23
N GLN A 368 -5.68 12.77 13.22
CA GLN A 368 -5.11 14.04 12.74
C GLN A 368 -5.46 14.32 11.28
N GLU A 369 -5.33 13.33 10.40
CA GLU A 369 -5.64 13.47 8.96
C GLU A 369 -7.15 13.71 8.73
N SER A 370 -8.01 13.04 9.51
CA SER A 370 -9.47 13.27 9.49
C SER A 370 -9.88 14.63 10.06
N ILE A 371 -9.14 15.15 11.04
CA ILE A 371 -9.35 16.50 11.60
C ILE A 371 -8.93 17.55 10.57
N TYR A 372 -7.81 17.33 9.86
CA TYR A 372 -7.35 18.19 8.76
C TYR A 372 -8.37 18.34 7.64
N LEU A 373 -9.04 17.25 7.27
CA LEU A 373 -10.05 17.26 6.21
C LEU A 373 -11.36 17.97 6.60
N ASN A 374 -11.63 18.12 7.90
CA ASN A 374 -12.85 18.74 8.43
C ASN A 374 -12.60 20.11 9.11
N ALA A 375 -11.36 20.60 9.11
CA ALA A 375 -11.01 21.89 9.70
C ALA A 375 -11.41 23.04 8.77
N PRO A 376 -12.11 24.10 9.27
CA PRO A 376 -12.34 25.31 8.48
C PRO A 376 -11.01 25.99 8.13
N ASP A 377 -10.93 26.60 6.95
CA ASP A 377 -9.72 27.20 6.33
C ASP A 377 -8.93 28.23 7.19
N SER A 378 -9.42 28.59 8.37
CA SER A 378 -8.78 29.52 9.31
C SER A 378 -7.83 28.87 10.32
N PHE A 379 -7.72 27.54 10.36
CA PHE A 379 -6.82 26.84 11.29
C PHE A 379 -5.37 26.85 10.76
N SER A 380 -4.63 27.89 11.13
CA SER A 380 -3.27 28.16 10.63
C SER A 380 -2.22 27.13 11.06
N LEU A 381 -1.29 26.83 10.14
CA LEU A 381 -0.15 25.89 10.22
C LEU A 381 0.77 25.98 11.45
N MET A 382 0.66 27.03 12.28
CA MET A 382 1.60 27.31 13.39
C MET A 382 1.32 26.48 14.66
N GLN A 383 0.12 25.93 14.85
CA GLN A 383 -0.22 25.09 16.02
C GLN A 383 0.09 23.59 15.83
N MET A 384 0.52 23.17 14.63
CA MET A 384 0.70 21.75 14.29
C MET A 384 2.01 21.13 14.78
N GLU A 385 3.03 21.94 15.10
CA GLU A 385 4.30 21.43 15.66
C GLU A 385 4.13 20.94 17.11
N GLU A 386 3.28 21.58 17.92
CA GLU A 386 3.00 21.21 19.33
C GLU A 386 2.30 19.84 19.46
N TYR A 387 1.41 19.48 18.53
CA TYR A 387 0.70 18.20 18.58
C TYR A 387 1.56 16.99 18.17
N LYS A 388 2.64 17.25 17.41
CA LYS A 388 3.59 16.23 16.97
C LYS A 388 4.39 15.66 18.15
N ASP A 389 4.63 16.49 19.16
CA ASP A 389 5.31 16.09 20.39
C ASP A 389 4.36 15.40 21.37
N LEU A 390 3.06 15.76 21.38
CA LEU A 390 2.03 15.05 22.15
C LEU A 390 1.85 13.59 21.68
N GLY A 391 1.85 13.37 20.35
CA GLY A 391 1.78 12.03 19.75
C GLY A 391 3.00 11.16 20.05
N ARG A 392 4.18 11.76 20.22
CA ARG A 392 5.39 11.06 20.69
C ARG A 392 5.33 10.70 22.18
N PHE A 393 4.67 11.53 23.00
CA PHE A 393 4.58 11.34 24.45
C PHE A 393 3.57 10.25 24.86
N ILE A 394 2.46 10.09 24.12
CA ILE A 394 1.50 8.98 24.34
C ILE A 394 2.15 7.61 24.09
N ASN A 395 3.21 7.56 23.26
CA ASN A 395 3.90 6.33 22.91
C ASN A 395 4.75 5.73 24.06
N SER A 396 5.02 6.48 25.13
CA SER A 396 5.83 6.00 26.29
C SER A 396 5.00 5.53 27.49
N THR A 397 3.68 5.70 27.46
CA THR A 397 2.77 5.34 28.56
C THR A 397 1.74 4.32 28.09
N THR A 398 2.10 3.05 28.15
CA THR A 398 1.15 1.93 28.01
C THR A 398 0.19 1.93 29.19
N GLU A 399 -1.03 2.41 28.96
CA GLU A 399 -2.32 1.98 29.55
C GLU A 399 -3.33 3.13 29.54
N LEU A 400 -3.89 3.47 28.36
CA LEU A 400 -5.07 4.31 28.26
C LEU A 400 -6.09 3.61 27.36
N ASN A 401 -7.12 3.05 27.99
CA ASN A 401 -8.28 2.46 27.31
C ASN A 401 -9.10 3.58 26.65
N ILE A 402 -9.02 3.69 25.33
CA ILE A 402 -9.83 4.65 24.55
C ILE A 402 -11.04 3.88 23.99
N GLY A 403 -12.19 4.01 24.65
CA GLY A 403 -13.48 3.55 24.14
C GLY A 403 -14.04 4.53 23.09
N SER A 404 -14.63 4.00 22.03
CA SER A 404 -15.24 4.77 20.93
C SER A 404 -16.51 5.50 21.40
N TYR A 405 -16.57 6.82 21.21
CA TYR A 405 -17.81 7.57 21.32
C TYR A 405 -18.03 8.43 20.07
N ASP A 406 -19.11 8.14 19.36
CA ASP A 406 -19.61 8.88 18.19
C ASP A 406 -20.24 10.20 18.64
N LYS A 407 -19.50 11.31 18.49
CA LYS A 407 -19.94 12.68 18.08
C LYS A 407 -18.92 13.73 18.52
N PRO A 408 -18.78 14.86 17.78
CA PRO A 408 -17.86 15.92 18.13
C PRO A 408 -18.46 16.74 19.28
N GLN A 409 -18.18 16.33 20.52
CA GLN A 409 -18.31 17.21 21.67
C GLN A 409 -16.91 17.54 22.19
N ILE A 410 -16.66 18.85 22.25
CA ILE A 410 -15.47 19.49 22.81
C ILE A 410 -15.20 18.88 24.19
N ILE A 411 -14.03 18.27 24.35
CA ILE A 411 -13.56 17.74 25.64
C ILE A 411 -13.16 18.94 26.51
N ALA A 412 -14.08 19.43 27.33
CA ALA A 412 -13.75 20.34 28.42
C ALA A 412 -13.27 19.48 29.60
N PHE A 413 -11.97 19.50 29.90
CA PHE A 413 -11.47 18.97 31.15
C PHE A 413 -11.90 19.90 32.29
N ASP A 414 -12.47 19.34 33.35
CA ASP A 414 -12.91 20.03 34.57
C ASP A 414 -11.69 20.44 35.43
N PHE A 415 -10.77 21.22 34.85
CA PHE A 415 -9.55 21.71 35.49
C PHE A 415 -9.74 23.04 36.24
N ILE A 416 -10.92 23.66 36.08
CA ILE A 416 -11.15 25.07 36.38
C ILE A 416 -11.34 25.31 37.88
N GLY A 417 -12.12 24.46 38.56
CA GLY A 417 -12.46 24.66 39.98
C GLY A 417 -11.28 24.50 40.93
N HIS A 418 -10.40 23.52 40.68
CA HIS A 418 -9.32 23.19 41.60
C HIS A 418 -8.12 24.15 41.51
N PHE A 419 -7.91 24.73 40.32
CA PHE A 419 -6.81 25.65 40.03
C PHE A 419 -7.07 27.05 40.60
N GLU A 420 -8.32 27.54 40.50
CA GLU A 420 -8.71 28.85 41.05
C GLU A 420 -8.55 28.89 42.59
N GLN A 421 -8.91 27.79 43.27
CA GLN A 421 -8.82 27.68 44.72
C GLN A 421 -7.35 27.70 45.23
N LYS A 422 -6.42 27.14 44.45
CA LYS A 422 -4.98 27.13 44.75
C LYS A 422 -4.31 28.49 44.51
N LEU A 423 -4.81 29.28 43.56
CA LEU A 423 -4.30 30.64 43.31
C LEU A 423 -4.78 31.65 44.35
N ARG A 424 -6.03 31.52 44.84
CA ARG A 424 -6.54 32.34 45.96
C ARG A 424 -5.76 32.11 47.25
N THR A 425 -5.32 30.88 47.51
CA THR A 425 -4.51 30.54 48.69
C THR A 425 -3.06 31.07 48.62
N GLN A 426 -2.59 31.47 47.43
CA GLN A 426 -1.31 32.18 47.25
C GLN A 426 -1.45 33.71 47.21
N GLY A 427 -2.63 34.26 47.54
CA GLY A 427 -2.83 35.70 47.75
C GLY A 427 -3.28 36.50 46.51
N PHE A 428 -3.67 35.83 45.42
CA PHE A 428 -4.20 36.51 44.23
C PHE A 428 -5.68 36.88 44.39
N ASP A 429 -6.00 38.16 44.24
CA ASP A 429 -7.35 38.72 44.34
C ASP A 429 -7.96 38.91 42.93
N PHE A 430 -9.02 38.17 42.65
CA PHE A 430 -9.69 38.12 41.35
C PHE A 430 -10.90 39.08 41.25
N SER A 431 -11.03 40.03 42.19
CA SER A 431 -12.17 40.96 42.26
C SER A 431 -12.05 42.20 41.35
N LYS A 432 -10.94 42.39 40.63
CA LYS A 432 -10.77 43.47 39.62
C LYS A 432 -10.12 42.95 38.34
N PRO A 433 -10.48 43.50 37.16
CA PRO A 433 -9.82 43.15 35.90
C PRO A 433 -8.36 43.63 35.93
N ILE A 434 -7.44 42.73 35.61
CA ILE A 434 -6.01 43.02 35.47
C ILE A 434 -5.77 43.46 34.02
N GLU A 435 -5.23 44.66 33.81
CA GLU A 435 -4.94 45.17 32.47
C GLU A 435 -3.82 44.35 31.80
N THR A 436 -4.03 44.00 30.53
CA THR A 436 -3.22 43.07 29.73
C THR A 436 -1.79 43.54 29.44
N LYS A 437 -1.37 44.72 29.91
CA LYS A 437 0.01 45.20 29.76
C LYS A 437 0.97 44.76 30.89
N ASP A 438 0.45 44.28 32.01
CA ASP A 438 1.28 44.01 33.20
C ASP A 438 1.66 42.53 33.42
N PHE A 439 1.18 41.61 32.59
CA PHE A 439 1.55 40.18 32.70
C PHE A 439 2.31 39.69 31.47
N SER A 440 3.53 40.21 31.31
CA SER A 440 4.64 39.41 30.80
C SER A 440 5.60 39.22 31.97
N ILE A 441 5.37 38.18 32.78
CA ILE A 441 6.36 37.77 33.78
C ILE A 441 7.54 37.21 32.98
N LYS A 442 8.53 38.07 32.74
CA LYS A 442 9.78 37.78 32.03
C LYS A 442 10.89 37.29 32.97
N ASP A 443 10.53 36.71 34.11
CA ASP A 443 11.46 36.01 34.99
C ASP A 443 11.13 34.52 35.03
N PRO A 444 12.14 33.62 34.89
CA PRO A 444 11.94 32.18 34.87
C PRO A 444 11.73 31.66 36.30
N ALA A 445 10.66 32.09 36.95
CA ALA A 445 10.18 31.48 38.18
C ALA A 445 9.29 30.29 37.78
N PHE A 446 9.87 29.09 37.78
CA PHE A 446 9.14 27.86 37.48
C PHE A 446 8.07 27.60 38.56
N TYR A 447 6.82 27.44 38.15
CA TYR A 447 5.73 27.15 39.07
C TYR A 447 5.53 25.64 39.20
N ARG A 448 5.63 25.13 40.43
CA ARG A 448 5.41 23.72 40.79
C ARG A 448 3.92 23.47 41.01
N VAL A 449 3.31 22.65 40.16
CA VAL A 449 1.90 22.27 40.27
C VAL A 449 1.80 20.77 40.53
N GLU A 450 1.46 20.39 41.76
CA GLU A 450 1.12 19.01 42.10
C GLU A 450 -0.29 18.68 41.63
N ILE A 451 -0.38 17.67 40.77
CA ILE A 451 -1.63 17.17 40.16
C ILE A 451 -2.08 15.87 40.79
N SER A 452 -1.13 15.04 41.26
CA SER A 452 -1.40 13.87 42.09
C SER A 452 -0.23 13.63 43.05
N PRO A 453 -0.36 12.77 44.08
CA PRO A 453 0.71 12.49 45.04
C PRO A 453 2.03 12.03 44.41
N ASP A 454 1.96 11.43 43.21
CA ASP A 454 3.09 10.83 42.50
C ASP A 454 3.51 11.61 41.24
N SER A 455 2.90 12.76 40.97
CA SER A 455 3.21 13.56 39.77
C SER A 455 3.22 15.08 40.01
N ILE A 456 4.34 15.69 39.62
CA ILE A 456 4.59 17.12 39.70
C ILE A 456 4.72 17.67 38.29
N ILE A 457 4.05 18.79 37.98
CA ILE A 457 4.21 19.51 36.72
C ILE A 457 4.98 20.80 36.96
N MET A 458 5.98 21.08 36.11
CA MET A 458 6.63 22.38 36.00
C MET A 458 6.15 23.11 34.75
N VAL A 459 5.53 24.26 34.99
CA VAL A 459 4.91 25.09 33.96
C VAL A 459 5.76 26.35 33.75
N ASN A 460 5.94 26.73 32.49
CA ASN A 460 6.75 27.87 32.05
C ASN A 460 5.93 29.15 31.98
N SER A 461 4.69 29.09 31.46
CA SER A 461 3.75 30.21 31.49
C SER A 461 2.29 29.75 31.41
N VAL A 462 1.37 30.55 31.96
CA VAL A 462 -0.09 30.30 31.91
C VAL A 462 -0.78 31.55 31.39
N ASN A 463 -1.53 31.43 30.31
CA ASN A 463 -2.30 32.53 29.74
C ASN A 463 -3.75 32.46 30.23
N LEU A 464 -4.21 33.50 30.91
CA LEU A 464 -5.58 33.61 31.42
C LEU A 464 -6.36 34.68 30.63
N LEU A 465 -7.59 34.34 30.25
CA LEU A 465 -8.55 35.24 29.62
C LEU A 465 -9.61 35.66 30.65
N PHE A 466 -9.74 36.96 30.90
CA PHE A 466 -10.79 37.48 31.77
C PHE A 466 -12.08 37.68 30.98
N THR A 467 -13.15 36.96 31.37
CA THR A 467 -14.50 37.23 30.87
C THR A 467 -15.29 37.84 32.03
N LYS A 468 -16.29 38.69 31.76
CA LYS A 468 -16.95 39.67 32.67
C LYS A 468 -17.17 39.31 34.16
N GLN A 469 -17.07 38.05 34.59
CA GLN A 469 -17.10 37.64 36.00
C GLN A 469 -16.07 36.56 36.42
N HIS A 470 -15.28 35.93 35.52
CA HIS A 470 -14.33 34.85 35.85
C HIS A 470 -13.10 34.82 34.91
N TYR A 471 -11.97 34.29 35.40
CA TYR A 471 -10.79 33.99 34.59
C TYR A 471 -10.88 32.58 34.01
N ILE A 472 -10.62 32.44 32.71
CA ILE A 472 -10.57 31.15 32.02
C ILE A 472 -9.13 30.93 31.56
N VAL A 473 -8.59 29.73 31.80
CA VAL A 473 -7.27 29.36 31.28
C VAL A 473 -7.37 29.19 29.78
N ASN A 474 -6.68 30.05 29.03
CA ASN A 474 -6.68 30.06 27.58
C ASN A 474 -5.63 29.08 27.03
N SER A 475 -4.43 29.07 27.61
CA SER A 475 -3.38 28.09 27.30
C SER A 475 -2.38 27.94 28.45
N ILE A 476 -1.77 26.76 28.56
CA ILE A 476 -0.73 26.42 29.55
C ILE A 476 0.49 25.93 28.78
N ASP A 477 1.64 26.59 28.98
CA ASP A 477 2.93 26.19 28.41
C ASP A 477 3.68 25.31 29.42
N VAL A 478 3.58 24.00 29.26
CA VAL A 478 4.15 22.99 30.16
C VAL A 478 5.55 22.60 29.69
N LYS A 479 6.56 22.72 30.56
CA LYS A 479 7.95 22.44 30.19
C LYS A 479 8.43 21.06 30.62
N CYS A 480 7.99 20.57 31.78
CA CYS A 480 8.49 19.30 32.33
C CYS A 480 7.49 18.69 33.31
N LEU A 481 7.31 17.37 33.26
CA LEU A 481 6.59 16.59 34.26
C LEU A 481 7.62 15.78 35.05
N LEU A 482 7.66 15.96 36.37
CA LEU A 482 8.46 15.15 37.30
C LEU A 482 7.54 14.15 38.00
N THR A 483 7.55 12.92 37.52
CA THR A 483 6.94 11.77 38.22
C THR A 483 7.98 11.12 39.12
N ARG A 484 7.58 10.71 40.32
CA ARG A 484 8.49 10.00 41.24
C ARG A 484 8.65 8.54 40.86
#